data_AF-A0A8H7L7L9-F1
#
_entry.id   AF-A0A8H7L7L9-F1
#
_cell.length_a   1.000
_cell.length_b   1.000
_cell.length_c   1.000
_cell.angle_alpha   90.00
_cell.angle_beta   90.00
_cell.angle_gamma   90.00
#
_symmetry.space_group_name_H-M   'P 1'
#
loop_
_entity.id
_entity.type
_entity.pdbx_description
1 polymer ?
#
loop_
_entity_poly.entity_id
_entity_poly.type
_entity_poly.pdbx_seq_one_letter_code
_entity_poly.pdbx_strand_id
1 'polypeptide(L)'
;MPQQMAPPPPKPDPLMQALIEADFKPVDLAMGAPNESQALCPNHKKEKCEECGVDFLALNRLAKLLVHNPSLKCPPPPNVVSQKLSQAVNATKEEGNVRQFVLNMCVFLIVGNQTLYKQGKHREALGKYTMAANFGLQRPPWEANQFMREELSTVISNRSAALYELGDYVGALVDAEAVISLKRPWSKGHFRAAKALLALNREEDAMNALKLGLQYEPTNAELKNLLTSIEAHTSKKTSPVPAISSSLTNNPE
;
A
#
# COMPACT_ATOMS: atom_id res chain seq x y z
N MET A 1 -27.89 5.68 -42.47
CA MET A 1 -26.46 5.71 -42.82
C MET A 1 -25.99 4.26 -42.94
N PRO A 2 -25.37 3.83 -44.05
CA PRO A 2 -24.90 2.45 -44.18
C PRO A 2 -23.76 2.19 -43.18
N GLN A 3 -23.91 1.18 -42.33
CA GLN A 3 -22.86 0.72 -41.43
C GLN A 3 -21.67 0.22 -42.27
N GLN A 4 -20.56 0.94 -42.23
CA GLN A 4 -19.28 0.44 -42.74
C GLN A 4 -18.93 -0.83 -41.95
N MET A 5 -18.99 -1.98 -42.62
CA MET A 5 -18.47 -3.24 -42.08
C MET A 5 -16.98 -3.03 -41.82
N ALA A 6 -16.57 -3.11 -40.56
CA ALA A 6 -15.15 -3.07 -40.20
C ALA A 6 -14.41 -4.17 -40.98
N PRO A 7 -13.23 -3.88 -41.55
CA PRO A 7 -12.44 -4.89 -42.25
C PRO A 7 -12.16 -6.07 -41.30
N PRO A 8 -12.13 -7.31 -41.82
CA PRO A 8 -11.81 -8.47 -40.99
C PRO A 8 -10.43 -8.26 -40.34
N PRO A 9 -10.24 -8.74 -39.10
CA PRO A 9 -8.95 -8.61 -38.44
C PRO A 9 -7.85 -9.25 -39.31
N PRO A 10 -6.65 -8.64 -39.36
CA PRO A 10 -5.55 -9.21 -40.12
C PRO A 10 -5.25 -10.62 -39.62
N LYS A 11 -4.99 -11.55 -40.55
CA LYS A 11 -4.58 -12.90 -40.19
C LYS A 11 -3.23 -12.84 -39.47
N PRO A 12 -3.04 -13.56 -38.34
CA PRO A 12 -1.74 -13.63 -37.68
C PRO A 12 -0.66 -14.10 -38.65
N ASP A 13 0.53 -13.53 -38.53
CA ASP A 13 1.70 -13.98 -39.30
C ASP A 13 1.97 -15.47 -38.97
N PRO A 14 2.00 -16.37 -39.96
CA PRO A 14 2.26 -17.79 -39.74
C PRO A 14 3.55 -18.08 -38.97
N LEU A 15 4.59 -17.26 -39.13
CA LEU A 15 5.84 -17.40 -38.39
C LEU A 15 5.64 -17.07 -36.91
N MET A 16 4.89 -16.00 -36.62
CA MET A 16 4.58 -15.58 -35.25
C MET A 16 3.67 -16.59 -34.54
N GLN A 17 2.70 -17.15 -35.27
CA GLN A 17 1.83 -18.23 -34.81
C GLN A 17 2.65 -19.47 -34.41
N ALA A 18 3.58 -19.90 -35.27
CA ALA A 18 4.44 -21.05 -35.00
C ALA A 18 5.35 -20.85 -33.78
N LEU A 19 5.84 -19.62 -33.56
CA LEU A 19 6.63 -19.28 -32.36
C LEU A 19 5.79 -19.34 -31.08
N ILE A 20 4.56 -18.83 -31.11
CA ILE A 20 3.64 -18.90 -29.96
C ILE A 20 3.30 -20.36 -29.62
N GLU A 21 3.05 -21.19 -30.63
CA GLU A 21 2.72 -22.60 -30.45
C GLU A 21 3.90 -23.44 -29.96
N ALA A 22 5.14 -23.08 -30.35
CA ALA A 22 6.35 -23.76 -29.87
C ALA A 22 6.58 -23.56 -28.35
N ASP A 23 6.20 -22.40 -27.82
CA ASP A 23 6.34 -22.07 -26.39
C ASP A 23 5.12 -22.50 -25.55
N PHE A 24 4.03 -22.94 -26.18
CA PHE A 24 2.82 -23.34 -25.49
C PHE A 24 3.03 -24.65 -24.72
N LYS A 25 2.83 -24.59 -23.41
CA LYS A 25 2.82 -25.77 -22.53
C LYS A 25 1.39 -25.97 -22.01
N PRO A 26 0.71 -27.06 -22.36
CA PRO A 26 -0.61 -27.34 -21.83
C PRO A 26 -0.53 -27.58 -20.33
N VAL A 27 -1.51 -27.06 -19.59
CA VAL A 27 -1.62 -27.24 -18.14
C VAL A 27 -2.99 -27.85 -17.86
N ASP A 28 -2.99 -29.08 -17.35
CA ASP A 28 -4.21 -29.78 -16.98
C ASP A 28 -4.86 -29.14 -15.73
N LEU A 29 -6.18 -29.05 -15.74
CA LEU A 29 -6.97 -28.53 -14.64
C LEU A 29 -8.18 -29.41 -14.36
N ALA A 30 -8.58 -29.47 -13.09
CA ALA A 30 -9.84 -30.01 -12.64
C ALA A 30 -10.79 -28.87 -12.25
N MET A 31 -12.09 -29.06 -12.49
CA MET A 31 -13.11 -28.07 -12.15
C MET A 31 -13.64 -28.31 -10.73
N GLY A 32 -13.75 -27.23 -9.96
CA GLY A 32 -14.27 -27.18 -8.60
C GLY A 32 -15.57 -26.40 -8.48
N ALA A 33 -16.26 -26.59 -7.36
CA ALA A 33 -17.51 -25.90 -7.04
C ALA A 33 -17.28 -24.41 -6.65
N PRO A 34 -18.28 -23.53 -6.77
CA PRO A 34 -19.63 -23.76 -7.29
C PRO A 34 -19.68 -23.69 -8.83
N ASN A 35 -20.55 -24.49 -9.46
CA ASN A 35 -20.81 -24.48 -10.91
C ASN A 35 -19.56 -24.53 -11.80
N GLU A 36 -18.57 -25.36 -11.46
CA GLU A 36 -17.34 -25.51 -12.25
C GLU A 36 -16.55 -24.20 -12.43
N SER A 37 -16.67 -23.25 -11.50
CA SER A 37 -16.03 -21.92 -11.62
C SER A 37 -14.64 -21.83 -11.01
N GLN A 38 -14.09 -22.93 -10.49
CA GLN A 38 -12.77 -22.97 -9.88
C GLN A 38 -11.87 -23.97 -10.61
N ALA A 39 -10.70 -23.52 -11.05
CA ALA A 39 -9.63 -24.39 -11.53
C ALA A 39 -8.81 -24.92 -10.35
N LEU A 40 -8.59 -26.22 -10.33
CA LEU A 40 -7.86 -26.94 -9.29
C LEU A 40 -6.82 -27.84 -9.93
N CYS A 41 -5.74 -28.11 -9.21
CA CYS A 41 -4.79 -29.15 -9.59
C CYS A 41 -5.51 -30.51 -9.72
N PRO A 42 -5.34 -31.27 -10.82
CA PRO A 42 -5.99 -32.57 -11.00
C PRO A 42 -5.64 -33.58 -9.90
N ASN A 43 -4.37 -33.63 -9.50
CA ASN A 43 -3.87 -34.61 -8.53
C ASN A 43 -4.26 -34.24 -7.09
N HIS A 44 -4.09 -32.97 -6.73
CA HIS A 44 -4.15 -32.52 -5.33
C HIS A 44 -5.39 -31.70 -4.98
N LYS A 45 -6.23 -31.34 -5.96
CA LYS A 45 -7.46 -30.55 -5.79
C LYS A 45 -7.26 -29.23 -5.03
N LYS A 46 -6.07 -28.63 -5.20
CA LYS A 46 -5.69 -27.32 -4.61
C LYS A 46 -5.64 -26.26 -5.70
N GLU A 47 -6.01 -25.02 -5.37
CA GLU A 47 -5.89 -23.86 -6.28
C GLU A 47 -4.41 -23.53 -6.59
N LYS A 48 -3.52 -23.76 -5.62
CA LYS A 48 -2.06 -23.66 -5.78
C LYS A 48 -1.40 -24.95 -5.32
N CYS A 49 -0.56 -25.53 -6.17
CA CYS A 49 0.14 -26.76 -5.88
C CYS A 49 1.62 -26.64 -6.28
N GLU A 50 2.50 -26.64 -5.28
CA GLU A 50 3.94 -26.54 -5.48
C GLU A 50 4.52 -27.81 -6.09
N GLU A 51 3.98 -28.98 -5.73
CA GLU A 51 4.42 -30.29 -6.24
C GLU A 51 4.20 -30.44 -7.75
N CYS A 52 3.07 -29.94 -8.26
CA CYS A 52 2.75 -29.98 -9.69
C CYS A 52 3.16 -28.69 -10.43
N GLY A 53 3.67 -27.68 -9.72
CA GLY A 53 4.04 -26.38 -10.30
C GLY A 53 2.88 -25.57 -10.89
N VAL A 54 1.65 -25.75 -10.39
CA VAL A 54 0.45 -25.05 -10.90
C VAL A 54 -0.06 -23.99 -9.93
N ASP A 55 -0.45 -22.83 -10.46
CA ASP A 55 -1.04 -21.72 -9.71
C ASP A 55 -2.26 -21.16 -10.45
N PHE A 56 -3.45 -21.49 -9.94
CA PHE A 56 -4.73 -21.03 -10.47
C PHE A 56 -5.33 -19.87 -9.66
N LEU A 57 -4.61 -19.26 -8.72
CA LEU A 57 -5.16 -18.23 -7.83
C LEU A 57 -5.71 -17.02 -8.61
N ALA A 58 -4.94 -16.53 -9.58
CA ALA A 58 -5.36 -15.39 -10.41
C ALA A 58 -6.58 -15.73 -11.28
N LEU A 59 -6.59 -16.94 -11.86
CA LEU A 59 -7.70 -17.44 -12.68
C LEU A 59 -8.98 -17.56 -11.84
N ASN A 60 -8.90 -18.20 -10.67
CA ASN A 60 -10.04 -18.38 -9.79
C ASN A 60 -10.54 -17.05 -9.23
N ARG A 61 -9.65 -16.09 -8.97
CA ARG A 61 -10.04 -14.73 -8.58
C ARG A 61 -10.87 -14.06 -9.68
N LEU A 62 -10.42 -14.15 -10.93
CA LEU A 62 -11.16 -13.59 -12.08
C LEU A 62 -12.50 -14.31 -12.28
N ALA A 63 -12.50 -15.64 -12.24
CA ALA A 63 -13.71 -16.45 -12.39
C ALA A 63 -14.74 -16.09 -11.31
N LYS A 64 -14.33 -15.97 -10.04
CA LYS A 64 -15.18 -15.49 -8.95
C LYS A 64 -15.76 -14.11 -9.28
N LEU A 65 -14.97 -13.15 -9.75
CA LEU A 65 -15.47 -11.81 -10.11
C LEU A 65 -16.51 -11.85 -11.24
N LEU A 66 -16.32 -12.68 -12.25
CA LEU A 66 -17.24 -12.82 -13.39
C LEU A 66 -18.55 -13.52 -12.97
N VAL A 67 -18.48 -14.57 -12.15
CA VAL A 67 -19.66 -15.27 -11.62
C VAL A 67 -20.53 -14.34 -10.77
N HIS A 68 -19.92 -13.46 -9.96
CA HIS A 68 -20.66 -12.48 -9.18
C HIS A 68 -21.32 -11.38 -10.05
N ASN A 69 -20.88 -11.21 -11.30
CA ASN A 69 -21.33 -10.15 -12.21
C ASN A 69 -21.74 -10.73 -13.58
N PRO A 70 -22.85 -11.51 -13.65
CA PRO A 70 -23.23 -12.23 -14.88
C PRO A 70 -23.55 -11.32 -16.08
N SER A 71 -23.77 -10.03 -15.86
CA SER A 71 -23.97 -9.04 -16.92
C SER A 71 -22.66 -8.60 -17.59
N LEU A 72 -21.50 -8.81 -16.96
CA LEU A 72 -20.19 -8.46 -17.50
C LEU A 72 -19.71 -9.56 -18.46
N LYS A 73 -20.07 -9.44 -19.74
CA LYS A 73 -19.59 -10.33 -20.80
C LYS A 73 -18.14 -10.05 -21.21
N CYS A 74 -17.72 -8.79 -21.07
CA CYS A 74 -16.35 -8.35 -21.30
C CYS A 74 -15.97 -7.32 -20.22
N PRO A 75 -14.68 -7.22 -19.86
CA PRO A 75 -14.21 -6.19 -18.96
C PRO A 75 -14.57 -4.79 -19.51
N PRO A 76 -15.20 -3.92 -18.70
CA PRO A 76 -15.50 -2.56 -19.13
C PRO A 76 -14.20 -1.74 -19.30
N PRO A 77 -14.25 -0.59 -20.01
CA PRO A 77 -13.11 0.29 -20.14
C PRO A 77 -12.55 0.73 -18.76
N PRO A 78 -11.23 0.91 -18.61
CA PRO A 78 -10.59 1.17 -17.32
C PRO A 78 -11.06 2.44 -16.58
N ASN A 79 -11.67 3.37 -17.32
CA ASN A 79 -12.17 4.63 -16.77
C ASN A 79 -13.52 4.47 -16.04
N VAL A 80 -14.20 3.33 -16.20
CA VAL A 80 -15.47 3.04 -15.53
C VAL A 80 -15.18 2.39 -14.18
N VAL A 81 -15.10 3.21 -13.14
CA VAL A 81 -14.78 2.78 -11.77
C VAL A 81 -16.05 2.50 -10.97
N SER A 82 -16.05 1.41 -10.20
CA SER A 82 -17.12 1.15 -9.24
C SER A 82 -17.14 2.18 -8.11
N GLN A 83 -18.13 3.08 -8.13
CA GLN A 83 -18.31 4.09 -7.07
C GLN A 83 -18.64 3.46 -5.71
N LYS A 84 -19.38 2.34 -5.69
CA LYS A 84 -19.78 1.65 -4.46
C LYS A 84 -18.57 1.17 -3.65
N LEU A 85 -17.54 0.66 -4.34
CA LEU A 85 -16.34 0.17 -3.67
C LEU A 85 -15.49 1.32 -3.11
N SER A 86 -15.34 2.42 -3.86
CA SER A 86 -14.70 3.65 -3.35
C SER A 86 -15.41 4.19 -2.11
N GLN A 87 -16.74 4.18 -2.10
CA GLN A 87 -17.54 4.60 -0.95
C GLN A 87 -17.32 3.67 0.24
N ALA A 88 -17.30 2.35 0.04
CA ALA A 88 -17.06 1.38 1.11
C ALA A 88 -15.65 1.52 1.71
N VAL A 89 -14.62 1.69 0.88
CA VAL A 89 -13.24 1.94 1.34
C VAL A 89 -13.19 3.23 2.15
N ASN A 90 -13.78 4.31 1.64
CA ASN A 90 -13.77 5.59 2.34
C ASN A 90 -14.58 5.53 3.64
N ALA A 91 -15.78 4.98 3.64
CA ALA A 91 -16.60 4.85 4.85
C ALA A 91 -15.88 4.04 5.93
N THR A 92 -15.34 2.87 5.57
CA THR A 92 -14.59 2.01 6.51
C THR A 92 -13.33 2.70 7.05
N LYS A 93 -12.64 3.46 6.18
CA LYS A 93 -11.50 4.29 6.58
C LYS A 93 -11.93 5.39 7.55
N GLU A 94 -12.98 6.15 7.24
CA GLU A 94 -13.50 7.24 8.07
C GLU A 94 -13.99 6.76 9.45
N GLU A 95 -14.59 5.58 9.55
CA GLU A 95 -14.92 4.93 10.84
C GLU A 95 -13.68 4.78 11.74
N GLY A 96 -12.54 4.48 11.13
CA GLY A 96 -11.25 4.44 11.82
C GLY A 96 -10.75 5.84 12.20
N ASN A 97 -11.02 6.88 11.40
CA ASN A 97 -9.92 7.80 11.08
C ASN A 97 -9.58 8.90 12.06
N VAL A 98 -10.52 9.67 12.60
CA VAL A 98 -10.27 11.12 12.46
C VAL A 98 -8.91 11.64 12.98
N ARG A 99 -8.10 12.12 12.03
CA ARG A 99 -7.22 13.28 12.16
C ARG A 99 -7.12 14.02 10.82
N GLN A 100 -7.91 15.07 10.64
CA GLN A 100 -7.59 16.15 9.70
C GLN A 100 -7.15 17.34 10.55
N PHE A 101 -5.85 17.62 10.55
CA PHE A 101 -5.35 18.94 10.93
C PHE A 101 -5.18 19.71 9.63
N VAL A 102 -6.18 20.51 9.24
CA VAL A 102 -5.99 21.91 8.80
C VAL A 102 -7.32 22.66 8.98
N LEU A 103 -7.17 23.90 9.43
CA LEU A 103 -8.16 24.91 9.74
C LEU A 103 -9.14 25.24 8.59
N ASN A 104 -10.23 25.88 9.02
CA ASN A 104 -11.24 26.67 8.31
C ASN A 104 -12.49 25.97 7.78
N MET A 105 -13.58 26.25 8.52
CA MET A 105 -14.96 26.48 8.08
C MET A 105 -15.70 25.36 7.32
N CYS A 106 -16.78 24.90 7.97
CA CYS A 106 -17.94 24.21 7.38
C CYS A 106 -17.71 22.80 6.82
N VAL A 107 -17.91 21.77 7.65
CA VAL A 107 -18.99 20.75 7.51
C VAL A 107 -19.18 20.10 8.90
N PHE A 108 -20.11 20.62 9.70
CA PHE A 108 -20.40 20.14 11.06
C PHE A 108 -21.51 19.07 11.13
N LEU A 109 -22.14 18.65 10.04
CA LEU A 109 -23.40 17.89 10.16
C LEU A 109 -23.62 16.85 9.06
N ILE A 110 -22.85 15.76 9.00
CA ILE A 110 -23.40 14.47 8.54
C ILE A 110 -22.68 13.29 9.22
N VAL A 111 -23.48 12.42 9.85
CA VAL A 111 -23.23 11.04 10.34
C VAL A 111 -22.63 10.88 11.74
N GLY A 112 -23.49 10.51 12.69
CA GLY A 112 -23.10 9.95 13.97
C GLY A 112 -22.37 8.61 13.79
N ASN A 113 -21.07 8.61 14.07
CA ASN A 113 -20.35 7.48 14.63
C ASN A 113 -19.08 8.03 15.29
N GLN A 114 -18.97 7.86 16.60
CA GLN A 114 -17.79 8.30 17.35
C GLN A 114 -16.56 7.57 16.76
N THR A 115 -15.58 8.32 16.25
CA THR A 115 -14.45 7.77 15.49
C THR A 115 -13.42 7.11 16.41
N LEU A 116 -13.02 5.87 16.12
CA LEU A 116 -12.29 4.99 17.04
C LEU A 116 -10.90 5.51 17.40
N TYR A 117 -10.16 6.04 16.43
CA TYR A 117 -8.81 6.58 16.68
C TYR A 117 -8.82 7.78 17.64
N LYS A 118 -9.84 8.66 17.55
CA LYS A 118 -10.00 9.79 18.49
C LYS A 118 -10.33 9.37 19.92
N GLN A 119 -10.98 8.23 20.09
CA GLN A 119 -11.32 7.70 21.41
C GLN A 119 -10.13 7.04 22.11
N GLY A 120 -8.94 7.05 21.50
CA GLY A 120 -7.78 6.29 21.98
C GLY A 120 -7.90 4.78 21.71
N LYS A 121 -8.95 4.32 21.01
CA LYS A 121 -9.17 2.92 20.67
C LYS A 121 -8.37 2.52 19.41
N HIS A 122 -7.05 2.62 19.50
CA HIS A 122 -6.15 2.39 18.35
C HIS A 122 -6.23 0.95 17.82
N ARG A 123 -6.48 -0.04 18.69
CA ARG A 123 -6.62 -1.45 18.30
C ARG A 123 -7.88 -1.73 17.48
N GLU A 124 -9.01 -1.13 17.84
CA GLU A 124 -10.25 -1.26 17.06
C GLU A 124 -10.11 -0.52 15.72
N ALA A 125 -9.47 0.66 15.71
CA ALA A 125 -9.17 1.41 14.49
C ALA A 125 -8.26 0.63 13.53
N LEU A 126 -7.25 -0.09 14.04
CA LEU A 126 -6.38 -0.97 13.25
C LEU A 126 -7.18 -2.05 12.49
N GLY A 127 -8.17 -2.65 13.14
CA GLY A 127 -9.08 -3.62 12.51
C GLY A 127 -9.86 -2.99 11.35
N LYS A 128 -10.37 -1.77 11.54
CA LYS A 128 -11.09 -1.02 10.50
C LYS A 128 -10.19 -0.63 9.32
N TYR A 129 -8.97 -0.15 9.57
CA TYR A 129 -8.03 0.14 8.48
C TYR A 129 -7.64 -1.11 7.70
N THR A 130 -7.44 -2.24 8.38
CA THR A 130 -7.16 -3.51 7.71
C THR A 130 -8.33 -3.96 6.84
N MET A 131 -9.56 -3.81 7.32
CA MET A 131 -10.76 -4.06 6.54
C MET A 131 -10.87 -3.13 5.32
N ALA A 132 -10.62 -1.83 5.49
CA ALA A 132 -10.62 -0.86 4.40
C ALA A 132 -9.55 -1.20 3.33
N ALA A 133 -8.36 -1.64 3.75
CA ALA A 133 -7.31 -2.08 2.85
C ALA A 133 -7.74 -3.32 2.04
N ASN A 134 -8.39 -4.29 2.69
CA ASN A 134 -8.92 -5.48 2.01
C ASN A 134 -9.96 -5.12 0.94
N PHE A 135 -10.84 -4.15 1.21
CA PHE A 135 -11.78 -3.66 0.19
C PHE A 135 -11.05 -3.01 -1.00
N GLY A 136 -10.02 -2.19 -0.73
CA GLY A 136 -9.21 -1.60 -1.80
C GLY A 136 -8.49 -2.65 -2.67
N LEU A 137 -8.04 -3.75 -2.06
CA LEU A 137 -7.39 -4.86 -2.77
C LEU A 137 -8.35 -5.74 -3.58
N GLN A 138 -9.66 -5.70 -3.30
CA GLN A 138 -10.69 -6.44 -4.03
C GLN A 138 -11.13 -5.75 -5.34
N ARG A 139 -10.52 -4.60 -5.69
CA ARG A 139 -10.79 -3.93 -6.96
C ARG A 139 -10.60 -4.88 -8.16
N PRO A 140 -11.50 -4.82 -9.15
CA PRO A 140 -11.34 -5.61 -10.37
C PRO A 140 -10.06 -5.27 -11.14
N PRO A 141 -9.37 -6.25 -11.75
CA PRO A 141 -8.10 -6.02 -12.45
C PRO A 141 -8.16 -5.06 -13.64
N TRP A 142 -9.34 -4.82 -14.21
CA TRP A 142 -9.52 -3.92 -15.35
C TRP A 142 -9.71 -2.45 -14.96
N GLU A 143 -9.97 -2.14 -13.68
CA GLU A 143 -10.00 -0.75 -13.21
C GLU A 143 -8.60 -0.15 -13.20
N ALA A 144 -8.48 1.15 -13.45
CA ALA A 144 -7.17 1.80 -13.44
C ALA A 144 -6.50 1.67 -12.05
N ASN A 145 -5.26 1.17 -12.05
CA ASN A 145 -4.45 0.95 -10.83
C ASN A 145 -4.25 2.21 -9.98
N GLN A 146 -4.42 3.40 -10.57
CA GLN A 146 -4.29 4.67 -9.87
C GLN A 146 -5.30 4.80 -8.72
N PHE A 147 -6.56 4.39 -8.92
CA PHE A 147 -7.60 4.47 -7.89
C PHE A 147 -7.24 3.61 -6.67
N MET A 148 -6.79 2.38 -6.92
CA MET A 148 -6.32 1.49 -5.86
C MET A 148 -5.13 2.09 -5.11
N ARG A 149 -4.12 2.62 -5.83
CA ARG A 149 -2.93 3.22 -5.21
C ARG A 149 -3.28 4.41 -4.32
N GLU A 150 -4.16 5.30 -4.76
CA GLU A 150 -4.53 6.50 -3.99
C GLU A 150 -5.28 6.16 -2.69
N GLU A 151 -6.27 5.26 -2.79
CA GLU A 151 -7.06 4.81 -1.64
C GLU A 151 -6.19 4.02 -0.65
N LEU A 152 -5.44 3.03 -1.15
CA LEU A 152 -4.63 2.14 -0.33
C LEU A 152 -3.51 2.90 0.37
N SER A 153 -2.85 3.85 -0.30
CA SER A 153 -1.81 4.69 0.32
C SER A 153 -2.37 5.44 1.53
N THR A 154 -3.57 6.01 1.41
CA THR A 154 -4.20 6.75 2.51
C THR A 154 -4.54 5.83 3.68
N VAL A 155 -5.14 4.66 3.40
CA VAL A 155 -5.54 3.70 4.43
C VAL A 155 -4.32 3.14 5.17
N ILE A 156 -3.29 2.70 4.45
CA ILE A 156 -2.08 2.13 5.05
C ILE A 156 -1.31 3.19 5.85
N SER A 157 -1.29 4.45 5.40
CA SER A 157 -0.67 5.53 6.19
C SER A 157 -1.35 5.77 7.53
N ASN A 158 -2.68 5.63 7.60
CA ASN A 158 -3.44 5.74 8.84
C ASN A 158 -3.28 4.49 9.71
N ARG A 159 -3.13 3.31 9.08
CA ARG A 159 -2.77 2.06 9.76
C ARG A 159 -1.41 2.14 10.44
N SER A 160 -0.40 2.64 9.73
CA SER A 160 0.94 2.94 10.28
C SER A 160 0.85 3.87 11.50
N ALA A 161 0.02 4.90 11.44
CA ALA A 161 -0.20 5.79 12.57
C ALA A 161 -0.80 5.07 13.79
N ALA A 162 -1.80 4.21 13.59
CA ALA A 162 -2.40 3.44 14.69
C ALA A 162 -1.43 2.42 15.28
N LEU A 163 -0.62 1.74 14.45
CA LEU A 163 0.43 0.83 14.92
C LEU A 163 1.47 1.57 15.77
N TYR A 164 1.86 2.78 15.35
CA TYR A 164 2.77 3.63 16.12
C TYR A 164 2.21 3.97 17.51
N GLU A 165 0.94 4.37 17.61
CA GLU A 165 0.30 4.66 18.91
C GLU A 165 0.12 3.40 19.78
N LEU A 166 0.07 2.21 19.17
CA LEU A 166 0.05 0.93 19.87
C LEU A 166 1.45 0.45 20.30
N GLY A 167 2.51 1.17 19.93
CA GLY A 167 3.90 0.80 20.22
C GLY A 167 4.51 -0.22 19.25
N ASP A 168 3.78 -0.65 18.21
CA ASP A 168 4.33 -1.51 17.16
C ASP A 168 5.04 -0.67 16.09
N TYR A 169 6.28 -0.28 16.41
CA TYR A 169 7.09 0.56 15.53
C TYR A 169 7.58 -0.18 14.27
N VAL A 170 7.77 -1.50 14.35
CA VAL A 170 8.19 -2.32 13.21
C VAL A 170 7.04 -2.42 12.20
N GLY A 171 5.83 -2.76 12.66
CA GLY A 171 4.65 -2.77 11.81
C GLY A 171 4.35 -1.40 11.21
N ALA A 172 4.51 -0.33 12.00
CA ALA A 172 4.36 1.04 11.52
C ALA A 172 5.36 1.41 10.42
N LEU A 173 6.61 0.95 10.52
CA LEU A 173 7.65 1.15 9.50
C LEU A 173 7.32 0.40 8.21
N VAL A 174 6.94 -0.88 8.31
CA VAL A 174 6.56 -1.70 7.15
C VAL A 174 5.40 -1.05 6.39
N ASP A 175 4.38 -0.56 7.10
CA ASP A 175 3.26 0.15 6.49
C ASP A 175 3.71 1.47 5.82
N ALA A 176 4.62 2.21 6.44
CA ALA A 176 5.14 3.45 5.88
C ALA A 176 5.97 3.20 4.60
N GLU A 177 6.79 2.15 4.57
CA GLU A 177 7.55 1.75 3.38
C GLU A 177 6.64 1.26 2.25
N ALA A 178 5.56 0.53 2.59
CA ALA A 178 4.54 0.15 1.62
C ALA A 178 3.88 1.40 1.00
N VAL A 179 3.57 2.42 1.80
CA VAL A 179 3.04 3.70 1.32
C VAL A 179 4.02 4.40 0.38
N ILE A 180 5.31 4.46 0.72
CA ILE A 180 6.34 5.05 -0.14
C ILE A 180 6.48 4.26 -1.46
N SER A 181 6.32 2.94 -1.42
CA SER A 181 6.33 2.10 -2.62
C SER A 181 5.10 2.31 -3.52
N LEU A 182 3.94 2.58 -2.91
CA LEU A 182 2.70 2.87 -3.63
C LEU A 182 2.68 4.28 -4.22
N LYS A 183 3.11 5.27 -3.43
CA LYS A 183 3.09 6.71 -3.75
C LYS A 183 4.34 7.41 -3.22
N ARG A 184 5.46 7.20 -3.92
CA ARG A 184 6.78 7.75 -3.55
C ARG A 184 6.84 9.26 -3.30
N PRO A 185 6.17 10.13 -4.09
CA PRO A 185 6.25 11.57 -3.88
C PRO A 185 5.52 12.10 -2.65
N TRP A 186 4.78 11.26 -1.92
CA TRP A 186 3.91 11.72 -0.84
C TRP A 186 4.66 11.91 0.47
N SER A 187 4.78 13.16 0.92
CA SER A 187 5.52 13.54 2.14
C SER A 187 5.06 12.83 3.41
N LYS A 188 3.76 12.56 3.56
CA LYS A 188 3.21 11.88 4.75
C LYS A 188 3.77 10.46 4.90
N GLY A 189 4.05 9.75 3.81
CA GLY A 189 4.67 8.42 3.87
C GLY A 189 6.07 8.48 4.49
N HIS A 190 6.91 9.40 3.99
CA HIS A 190 8.25 9.65 4.52
C HIS A 190 8.24 10.12 5.99
N PHE A 191 7.27 10.97 6.37
CA PHE A 191 7.11 11.41 7.75
C PHE A 191 6.79 10.24 8.69
N ARG A 192 5.89 9.33 8.30
CA ARG A 192 5.54 8.14 9.10
C ARG A 192 6.74 7.20 9.23
N ALA A 193 7.47 6.97 8.14
CA ALA A 193 8.68 6.15 8.15
C ALA A 193 9.73 6.73 9.10
N ALA A 194 10.00 8.03 9.00
CA ALA A 194 10.95 8.71 9.89
C ALA A 194 10.54 8.61 11.36
N LYS A 195 9.27 8.84 11.69
CA LYS A 195 8.78 8.66 13.07
C LYS A 195 9.00 7.25 13.59
N ALA A 196 8.67 6.23 12.80
CA ALA A 196 8.85 4.84 13.18
C ALA A 196 10.35 4.49 13.36
N LEU A 197 11.21 4.96 12.47
CA LEU A 197 12.67 4.79 12.55
C LEU A 197 13.25 5.45 13.81
N LEU A 198 12.78 6.63 14.20
CA LEU A 198 13.19 7.27 15.45
C LEU A 198 12.80 6.46 16.67
N ALA A 199 11.58 5.92 16.71
CA ALA A 199 11.15 5.04 17.79
C ALA A 199 11.95 3.73 17.87
N LEU A 200 12.54 3.30 16.74
CA LEU A 200 13.46 2.17 16.65
C LEU A 200 14.94 2.56 16.87
N ASN A 201 15.23 3.80 17.31
CA ASN A 201 16.58 4.34 17.50
C ASN A 201 17.48 4.34 16.25
N ARG A 202 16.88 4.34 15.04
CA ARG A 202 17.58 4.41 13.75
C ARG A 202 17.58 5.84 13.23
N GLU A 203 18.29 6.73 13.92
CA GLU A 203 18.28 8.18 13.64
C GLU A 203 18.82 8.54 12.25
N GLU A 204 19.90 7.88 11.80
CA GLU A 204 20.49 8.12 10.48
C GLU A 204 19.51 7.79 9.33
N ASP A 205 18.85 6.64 9.43
CA ASP A 205 17.84 6.22 8.45
C ASP A 205 16.63 7.16 8.46
N ALA A 206 16.21 7.63 9.64
CA ALA A 206 15.14 8.61 9.76
C ALA A 206 15.50 9.92 9.05
N MET A 207 16.73 10.42 9.21
CA MET A 207 17.20 11.61 8.51
C MET A 207 17.21 11.42 6.99
N ASN A 208 17.66 10.26 6.51
CA ASN A 208 17.67 9.94 5.09
C ASN A 208 16.26 9.89 4.50
N ALA A 209 15.30 9.29 5.21
CA ALA A 209 13.89 9.28 4.81
C ALA A 209 13.30 10.70 4.74
N LEU A 210 13.60 11.57 5.71
CA LEU A 210 13.15 12.96 5.71
C LEU A 210 13.77 13.79 4.58
N LYS A 211 15.07 13.63 4.33
CA LYS A 211 15.77 14.29 3.21
C LYS A 211 15.17 13.87 1.88
N LEU A 212 14.85 12.58 1.69
CA LEU A 212 14.18 12.09 0.50
C LEU A 212 12.77 12.68 0.35
N GLY A 213 11.99 12.73 1.43
CA GLY A 213 10.67 13.39 1.42
C GLY A 213 10.74 14.87 1.05
N LEU A 214 11.76 15.58 1.54
CA LEU A 214 11.99 17.00 1.23
C LEU A 214 12.45 17.24 -0.21
N GLN A 215 13.02 16.25 -0.91
CA GLN A 215 13.30 16.36 -2.35
C GLN A 215 11.99 16.46 -3.17
N TYR A 216 10.92 15.80 -2.71
CA TYR A 216 9.60 15.86 -3.36
C TYR A 216 8.77 17.06 -2.91
N GLU A 217 8.76 17.38 -1.61
CA GLU A 217 8.03 18.51 -1.04
C GLU A 217 8.96 19.41 -0.19
N PRO A 218 9.76 20.30 -0.81
CA PRO A 218 10.74 21.13 -0.10
C PRO A 218 10.12 22.17 0.84
N THR A 219 8.84 22.47 0.72
CA THR A 219 8.13 23.46 1.54
C THR A 219 7.44 22.84 2.76
N ASN A 220 7.50 21.52 2.92
CA ASN A 220 6.79 20.83 3.99
C ASN A 220 7.40 21.13 5.37
N ALA A 221 6.65 21.86 6.20
CA ALA A 221 7.11 22.28 7.52
C ALA A 221 7.26 21.11 8.51
N GLU A 222 6.40 20.08 8.44
CA GLU A 222 6.45 18.94 9.36
C GLU A 222 7.75 18.14 9.18
N LEU A 223 8.16 17.90 7.93
CA LEU A 223 9.40 17.19 7.62
C LEU A 223 10.63 18.00 8.07
N LYS A 224 10.65 19.31 7.82
CA LYS A 224 11.75 20.19 8.26
C LYS A 224 11.89 20.22 9.77
N ASN A 225 10.78 20.43 10.48
CA ASN A 225 10.77 20.49 11.94
C ASN A 225 11.28 19.17 12.55
N LEU A 226 10.86 18.03 12.00
CA LEU A 226 11.34 16.74 12.46
C LEU A 226 12.83 16.54 12.17
N LEU A 227 13.31 16.92 10.98
CA LEU A 227 14.72 16.82 10.61
C LEU A 227 15.61 17.66 11.53
N THR A 228 15.25 18.94 11.73
CA THR A 228 15.99 19.85 12.62
C THR A 228 15.97 19.36 14.07
N SER A 229 14.87 18.76 14.52
CA SER A 229 14.81 18.13 15.85
C SER A 229 15.86 17.01 15.98
N ILE A 230 15.96 16.11 14.99
CA ILE A 230 16.93 15.00 15.03
C ILE A 230 18.37 15.52 14.99
N GLU A 231 18.65 16.51 14.14
CA GLU A 231 19.98 17.13 14.03
C GLU A 231 20.40 17.78 15.36
N ALA A 232 19.49 18.47 16.04
CA ALA A 232 19.75 19.07 17.35
C ALA A 232 20.02 18.00 18.44
N HIS A 233 19.36 16.85 18.39
CA HIS A 233 19.63 15.74 19.32
C HIS A 233 20.97 15.07 19.02
N THR A 234 21.30 14.89 17.75
CA THR A 234 22.57 14.27 17.32
C THR A 234 23.76 15.14 17.71
N SER A 235 23.68 16.46 17.49
CA SER A 235 24.76 17.41 17.86
C SER A 235 25.03 17.46 19.37
N LYS A 236 24.06 17.14 20.23
CA LYS A 236 24.27 17.08 21.68
C LYS A 236 25.03 15.82 22.10
N LYS A 237 24.77 14.68 21.44
CA LYS A 237 25.46 13.40 21.69
C LYS A 237 26.95 13.45 21.29
N THR A 238 27.31 14.28 20.32
CA THR A 238 28.68 14.39 19.78
C THR A 238 29.54 15.47 20.46
N SER A 239 29.13 16.02 21.60
CA SER A 239 29.98 16.96 22.33
C SER A 239 31.26 16.26 22.82
N PRO A 240 32.47 16.81 22.58
CA PRO A 240 33.71 16.08 22.83
C PRO A 240 33.91 15.86 24.34
N VAL A 241 34.25 14.62 24.72
CA VAL A 241 34.85 14.34 26.03
C VAL A 241 36.01 15.32 26.23
N PRO A 242 36.08 16.08 27.33
CA PRO A 242 37.18 17.00 27.56
C PRO A 242 38.48 16.20 27.58
N ALA A 243 39.41 16.57 26.70
CA ALA A 243 40.73 15.97 26.64
C ALA A 243 41.39 16.10 28.01
N ILE A 244 41.59 14.96 28.69
CA ILE A 244 42.40 14.89 29.89
C ILE A 244 43.82 15.19 29.43
N SER A 245 44.28 16.43 29.61
CA SER A 245 45.68 16.80 29.38
C SER A 245 46.54 16.08 30.41
N SER A 246 47.14 14.96 30.03
CA SER A 246 48.18 14.30 30.82
C SER A 246 49.45 15.16 30.77
N SER A 247 49.58 16.09 31.69
CA SER A 247 50.84 16.74 32.05
C SER A 247 51.73 15.70 32.75
N LEU A 248 52.45 14.90 31.95
CA LEU A 248 53.62 14.16 32.42
C LEU A 248 54.71 15.18 32.75
N THR A 249 54.84 15.47 34.04
CA THR A 249 55.98 16.19 34.60
C THR A 249 57.21 15.29 34.51
N ASN A 250 58.18 15.71 33.72
CA ASN A 250 59.54 15.18 33.75
C ASN A 250 60.12 15.42 35.15
N ASN A 251 60.58 14.36 35.82
CA ASN A 251 61.43 14.48 37.00
C ASN A 251 62.76 13.79 36.68
N PRO A 252 63.90 14.50 36.67
CA PRO A 252 65.21 13.90 36.62
C PRO A 252 65.74 13.71 38.05
N GLU A 253 66.17 12.48 38.38
CA GLU A 253 67.24 12.17 39.34
C GLU A 253 67.63 10.69 39.20
#